data_AF-A0A1F6DMK4-F1
#
_entry.id   AF-A0A1F6DMK4-F1
#
_cell.length_a   1.000
_cell.length_b   1.000
_cell.length_c   1.000
_cell.angle_alpha   90.00
_cell.angle_beta   90.00
_cell.angle_gamma   90.00
#
_symmetry.space_group_name_H-M   'P 1'
#
loop_
_entity.id
_entity.type
_entity.pdbx_description
1 polymer ?
#
loop_
_entity_poly.entity_id
_entity_poly.type
_entity_poly.pdbx_seq_one_letter_code
_entity_poly.pdbx_strand_id
1 'polypeptide(L)'
;MKKETYNLGKSDKILVFMYELKNDGRPKINYEDLVVGLFKRFPQDFHLKGYTEYPDSDLIDKPLYQFKKKGYLNISNKVFSLTDRGAEFAEELSRKNDMQPESSKDQLSRTAETEVSRIKSLEGFELYIQHQKDKLSDNDFYSYLGVTVRTSKNTFIGRLESMNAVMEDLRTRTDNPLYASVVSYHDFLQSKHQDIITFFTK
;
A
#
# COMPACT_ATOMS: atom_id res chain seq x y z
N MET A 1 8.33 11.51 -32.39
CA MET A 1 7.80 11.07 -31.09
C MET A 1 8.67 9.92 -30.59
N LYS A 2 9.34 10.06 -29.44
CA LYS A 2 10.13 8.98 -28.85
C LYS A 2 9.17 7.90 -28.33
N LYS A 3 9.29 6.66 -28.81
CA LYS A 3 8.63 5.50 -28.22
C LYS A 3 9.38 5.17 -26.92
N GLU A 4 8.86 5.61 -25.78
CA GLU A 4 9.32 5.10 -24.49
C GLU A 4 8.97 3.62 -24.42
N THR A 5 10.00 2.77 -24.44
CA THR A 5 9.82 1.33 -24.33
C THR A 5 9.75 1.01 -22.84
N TYR A 6 8.53 1.04 -22.29
CA TYR A 6 8.29 0.71 -20.88
C TYR A 6 8.54 -0.78 -20.64
N ASN A 7 9.68 -1.11 -20.02
CA ASN A 7 10.04 -2.48 -19.66
C ASN A 7 9.40 -2.88 -18.31
N LEU A 8 8.09 -2.66 -18.20
CA LEU A 8 7.28 -2.96 -17.02
C LEU A 8 6.17 -3.95 -17.39
N GLY A 9 5.80 -4.82 -16.44
CA GLY A 9 4.62 -5.67 -16.60
C GLY A 9 3.35 -4.84 -16.71
N LYS A 10 2.30 -5.40 -17.35
CA LYS A 10 1.02 -4.68 -17.52
C LYS A 10 0.45 -4.18 -16.18
N SER A 11 0.53 -5.00 -15.13
CA SER A 11 0.11 -4.61 -13.79
C SER A 11 0.90 -3.41 -13.25
N ASP A 12 2.22 -3.40 -13.40
CA ASP A 12 3.06 -2.30 -12.92
C ASP A 12 2.76 -0.99 -13.65
N LYS A 13 2.49 -1.06 -14.97
CA LYS A 13 2.05 0.09 -15.78
C LYS A 13 0.77 0.75 -15.24
N ILE A 14 -0.13 -0.02 -14.62
CA ILE A 14 -1.34 0.53 -13.98
C ILE A 14 -0.97 1.41 -12.78
N LEU A 15 -0.10 0.91 -11.90
CA LEU A 15 0.31 1.65 -10.71
C LEU A 15 1.11 2.90 -11.07
N VAL A 16 2.03 2.79 -12.04
CA VAL A 16 2.79 3.95 -12.55
C VAL A 16 1.86 5.01 -13.13
N PHE A 17 0.89 4.61 -13.97
CA PHE A 17 -0.09 5.55 -14.53
C PHE A 17 -0.91 6.26 -13.44
N MET A 18 -1.36 5.54 -12.41
CA MET A 18 -2.07 6.15 -11.29
C MET A 18 -1.20 7.09 -10.46
N TYR A 19 0.10 6.83 -10.37
CA TYR A 19 1.06 7.69 -9.70
C TYR A 19 1.32 8.98 -10.48
N GLU A 20 1.48 8.89 -11.80
CA GLU A 20 1.55 10.05 -12.70
C GLU A 20 0.31 10.95 -12.53
N LEU A 21 -0.90 10.36 -12.53
CA LEU A 21 -2.14 11.10 -12.30
C LEU A 21 -2.19 11.77 -10.92
N LYS A 22 -1.73 11.09 -9.87
CA LYS A 22 -1.65 11.68 -8.52
C LYS A 22 -0.73 12.91 -8.51
N ASN A 23 0.42 12.83 -9.17
CA ASN A 23 1.38 13.94 -9.28
C ASN A 23 0.84 15.10 -10.14
N ASP A 24 -0.01 14.81 -11.13
CA ASP A 24 -0.76 15.81 -11.90
C ASP A 24 -1.92 16.46 -11.12
N GLY A 25 -2.06 16.20 -9.81
CA GLY A 25 -3.16 16.72 -8.99
C GLY A 25 -4.49 16.01 -9.19
N ARG A 26 -4.49 14.82 -9.80
CA ARG A 26 -5.67 13.94 -9.99
C ARG A 26 -5.53 12.66 -9.16
N PRO A 27 -5.58 12.73 -7.81
CA PRO A 27 -5.33 11.59 -6.93
C PRO A 27 -6.42 10.52 -6.96
N LYS A 28 -7.55 10.78 -7.63
CA LYS A 28 -8.70 9.87 -7.75
C LYS A 28 -9.07 9.75 -9.22
N ILE A 29 -9.39 8.53 -9.65
CA ILE A 29 -9.84 8.25 -11.02
C ILE A 29 -11.00 7.25 -10.99
N ASN A 30 -11.98 7.40 -11.88
CA ASN A 30 -13.04 6.40 -12.05
C ASN A 30 -12.53 5.23 -12.92
N TYR A 31 -13.32 4.18 -13.04
CA TYR A 31 -12.92 2.99 -13.80
C TYR A 31 -12.74 3.29 -15.29
N GLU A 32 -13.70 3.99 -15.89
CA GLU A 32 -13.76 4.26 -17.32
C GLU A 32 -12.59 5.14 -17.79
N ASP A 33 -12.26 6.18 -17.03
CA ASP A 33 -11.10 7.05 -17.29
C ASP A 33 -9.79 6.31 -17.08
N LEU A 34 -9.73 5.37 -16.13
CA LEU A 34 -8.55 4.52 -15.93
C LEU A 34 -8.33 3.61 -17.15
N VAL A 35 -9.37 2.95 -17.64
CA VAL A 35 -9.33 2.09 -18.84
C VAL A 35 -8.89 2.89 -20.06
N VAL A 36 -9.57 4.00 -20.33
CA VAL A 36 -9.28 4.87 -21.49
C VAL A 36 -7.89 5.50 -21.37
N GLY A 37 -7.51 5.92 -20.16
CA GLY A 37 -6.21 6.53 -19.87
C GLY A 37 -5.06 5.56 -20.11
N LEU A 38 -5.17 4.33 -19.59
CA LEU A 38 -4.18 3.28 -19.80
C LEU A 38 -4.05 2.88 -21.27
N PHE A 39 -5.17 2.75 -21.99
CA PHE A 39 -5.13 2.47 -23.42
C PHE A 39 -4.46 3.59 -24.20
N LYS A 40 -4.75 4.87 -23.89
CA LYS A 40 -4.09 6.01 -24.54
C LYS A 40 -2.60 6.07 -24.22
N ARG A 41 -2.20 5.76 -22.98
CA ARG A 41 -0.78 5.80 -22.55
C ARG A 41 0.03 4.61 -23.06
N PHE A 42 -0.56 3.42 -23.06
CA PHE A 42 0.07 2.13 -23.38
C PHE A 42 -0.77 1.32 -24.37
N PRO A 43 -0.99 1.81 -25.61
CA PRO A 43 -1.94 1.21 -26.55
C PRO A 43 -1.53 -0.18 -27.03
N GLN A 44 -0.26 -0.57 -26.89
CA GLN A 44 0.23 -1.90 -27.26
C GLN A 44 0.00 -2.95 -26.15
N ASP A 45 -0.36 -2.52 -24.94
CA ASP A 45 -0.53 -3.40 -23.79
C ASP A 45 -2.00 -3.55 -23.38
N PHE A 46 -2.80 -2.49 -23.53
CA PHE A 46 -4.17 -2.41 -23.03
C PHE A 46 -5.22 -2.37 -24.14
N HIS A 47 -5.11 -3.28 -25.11
CA HIS A 47 -6.03 -3.38 -26.24
C HIS A 47 -6.62 -4.79 -26.37
N LEU A 48 -7.74 -4.90 -27.08
CA LEU A 48 -8.38 -6.19 -27.34
C LEU A 48 -7.54 -7.05 -28.28
N LYS A 49 -7.52 -8.36 -28.05
CA LYS A 49 -6.83 -9.30 -28.93
C LYS A 49 -7.53 -9.33 -30.30
N GLY A 50 -6.79 -8.97 -31.35
CA GLY A 50 -7.31 -8.89 -32.72
C GLY A 50 -8.00 -7.56 -33.07
N TYR A 51 -8.17 -6.66 -32.09
CA TYR A 51 -8.73 -5.32 -32.29
C TYR A 51 -7.92 -4.28 -31.50
N THR A 52 -6.78 -3.88 -32.05
CA THR A 52 -5.78 -3.02 -31.39
C THR A 52 -6.24 -1.58 -31.15
N GLU A 53 -7.30 -1.16 -31.81
CA GLU A 53 -7.89 0.18 -31.75
C GLU A 53 -8.87 0.36 -30.58
N TYR A 54 -9.23 -0.72 -29.89
CA TYR A 54 -10.17 -0.68 -28.77
C TYR A 54 -9.50 -1.11 -27.45
N PRO A 55 -9.84 -0.45 -26.33
CA PRO A 55 -9.31 -0.80 -25.02
C PRO A 55 -9.82 -2.17 -24.54
N ASP A 56 -8.97 -2.90 -23.83
CA ASP A 56 -9.36 -4.13 -23.14
C ASP A 56 -9.45 -3.90 -21.63
N SER A 57 -10.69 -3.78 -21.14
CA SER A 57 -11.00 -3.57 -19.72
C SER A 57 -10.69 -4.80 -18.86
N ASP A 58 -10.74 -6.02 -19.42
CA ASP A 58 -10.55 -7.26 -18.66
C ASP A 58 -9.11 -7.39 -18.14
N LEU A 59 -8.16 -6.71 -18.79
CA LEU A 59 -6.77 -6.62 -18.36
C LEU A 59 -6.58 -5.80 -17.08
N ILE A 60 -7.58 -5.03 -16.64
CA ILE A 60 -7.46 -4.05 -15.56
C ILE A 60 -8.13 -4.56 -14.27
N ASP A 61 -9.26 -5.27 -14.38
CA ASP A 61 -10.05 -5.71 -13.23
C ASP A 61 -9.27 -6.59 -12.24
N LYS A 62 -8.60 -7.63 -12.76
CA LYS A 62 -7.85 -8.57 -11.92
C LYS A 62 -6.69 -7.88 -11.19
N PRO A 63 -5.84 -7.08 -11.85
CA PRO A 63 -4.82 -6.29 -11.18
C PRO A 63 -5.37 -5.37 -10.07
N LEU A 64 -6.44 -4.61 -10.33
CA LEU A 64 -6.99 -3.69 -9.34
C LEU A 64 -7.43 -4.40 -8.05
N TYR A 65 -8.04 -5.57 -8.18
CA TYR A 65 -8.41 -6.38 -7.03
C TYR A 65 -7.18 -6.90 -6.25
N GLN A 66 -6.12 -7.31 -6.97
CA GLN A 66 -4.87 -7.74 -6.34
C GLN A 66 -4.16 -6.57 -5.63
N PHE A 67 -4.14 -5.38 -6.22
CA PHE A 67 -3.53 -4.20 -5.61
C PHE A 67 -4.26 -3.76 -4.34
N LYS A 68 -5.59 -3.86 -4.34
CA LYS A 68 -6.38 -3.63 -3.13
C LYS A 68 -6.01 -4.63 -2.03
N LYS A 69 -5.90 -5.92 -2.35
CA LYS A 69 -5.46 -6.94 -1.37
C LYS A 69 -4.06 -6.68 -0.82
N LYS A 70 -3.15 -6.16 -1.64
CA LYS A 70 -1.78 -5.79 -1.26
C LYS A 70 -1.68 -4.43 -0.54
N GLY A 71 -2.79 -3.73 -0.34
CA GLY A 71 -2.83 -2.42 0.31
C GLY A 71 -2.29 -1.26 -0.54
N TYR A 72 -2.16 -1.43 -1.86
CA TYR A 72 -1.68 -0.38 -2.77
C TYR A 72 -2.78 0.60 -3.22
N LEU A 73 -4.03 0.15 -3.20
CA LEU A 73 -5.17 0.93 -3.68
C LEU A 73 -6.30 1.02 -2.66
N ASN A 74 -6.89 2.21 -2.57
CA ASN A 74 -8.22 2.42 -2.03
C ASN A 74 -9.24 2.35 -3.19
N ILE A 75 -10.36 1.67 -2.95
CA ILE A 75 -11.46 1.54 -3.92
C ILE A 75 -12.77 1.87 -3.21
N SER A 76 -13.48 2.88 -3.71
CA SER A 76 -14.81 3.28 -3.23
C SER A 76 -15.69 3.68 -4.42
N ASN A 77 -16.85 3.05 -4.60
CA ASN A 77 -17.80 3.35 -5.68
C ASN A 77 -17.16 3.45 -7.09
N LYS A 78 -16.30 2.48 -7.46
CA LYS A 78 -15.51 2.48 -8.71
C LYS A 78 -14.59 3.69 -8.89
N VAL A 79 -14.28 4.39 -7.80
CA VAL A 79 -13.23 5.41 -7.75
C VAL A 79 -12.01 4.79 -7.06
N PHE A 80 -10.86 4.95 -7.71
CA PHE A 80 -9.59 4.37 -7.31
C PHE A 80 -8.61 5.47 -6.92
N SER A 81 -7.85 5.25 -5.87
CA SER A 81 -6.72 6.11 -5.48
C SER A 81 -5.59 5.28 -4.89
N LEU A 82 -4.35 5.73 -5.09
CA LEU A 82 -3.20 5.12 -4.43
C LEU A 82 -3.25 5.38 -2.92
N THR A 83 -2.89 4.36 -2.14
CA THR A 83 -2.45 4.53 -0.76
C THR A 83 -1.03 5.11 -0.75
N ASP A 84 -0.51 5.51 0.41
CA ASP A 84 0.89 5.98 0.50
C ASP A 84 1.88 4.88 0.12
N ARG A 85 1.64 3.65 0.60
CA ARG A 85 2.37 2.45 0.19
C ARG A 85 2.30 2.20 -1.32
N GLY A 86 1.12 2.36 -1.91
CA GLY A 86 0.94 2.21 -3.36
C GLY A 86 1.69 3.27 -4.15
N ALA A 87 1.73 4.51 -3.66
CA ALA A 87 2.45 5.61 -4.28
C ALA A 87 3.97 5.40 -4.20
N GLU A 88 4.52 4.97 -3.07
CA GLU A 88 5.94 4.63 -2.94
C GLU A 88 6.35 3.50 -3.88
N PHE A 89 5.56 2.42 -3.91
CA PHE A 89 5.85 1.30 -4.80
C PHE A 89 5.78 1.70 -6.28
N ALA A 90 4.79 2.52 -6.66
CA ALA A 90 4.69 3.04 -8.02
C ALA A 90 5.84 4.00 -8.38
N GLU A 91 6.30 4.81 -7.42
CA GLU A 91 7.48 5.67 -7.59
C GLU A 91 8.74 4.83 -7.82
N GLU A 92 8.96 3.77 -7.05
CA GLU A 92 10.08 2.84 -7.27
C GLU A 92 10.01 2.18 -8.66
N LEU A 93 8.83 1.77 -9.10
CA LEU A 93 8.62 1.21 -10.44
C LEU A 93 8.95 2.22 -11.53
N SER A 94 8.53 3.48 -11.34
CA SER A 94 8.84 4.58 -12.27
C SER A 94 10.34 4.82 -12.35
N ARG A 95 11.06 4.83 -11.22
CA ARG A 95 12.52 5.02 -11.17
C ARG A 95 13.29 3.84 -11.80
N LYS A 96 12.81 2.61 -11.62
CA LYS A 96 13.39 1.41 -12.24
C LYS A 96 13.29 1.43 -13.77
N ASN A 97 12.27 2.10 -14.31
CA ASN A 97 12.10 2.28 -15.74
C ASN A 97 13.11 3.27 -16.36
N ASP A 98 13.69 4.18 -15.56
CA ASP A 98 14.64 5.21 -16.00
C ASP A 98 16.14 4.82 -15.86
N MET A 99 16.45 3.60 -15.38
CA MET A 99 17.81 3.10 -15.13
C MET A 99 18.72 4.04 -14.31
N GLN A 100 18.73 3.87 -12.99
CA GLN A 100 19.93 3.46 -12.21
C GLN A 100 19.47 2.80 -10.90
N PRO A 101 20.08 1.67 -10.47
CA PRO A 101 19.85 1.11 -9.16
C PRO A 101 20.68 1.90 -8.13
N GLU A 102 20.16 3.01 -7.64
CA GLU A 102 20.63 3.54 -6.36
C GLU A 102 20.09 2.63 -5.26
N SER A 103 20.92 1.69 -4.84
CA SER A 103 20.72 0.91 -3.63
C SER A 103 20.93 1.81 -2.42
N SER A 104 19.95 2.64 -2.07
CA SER A 104 19.84 3.21 -0.73
C SER A 104 19.24 2.16 0.20
N LYS A 105 19.92 1.01 0.36
CA LYS A 105 19.50 -0.07 1.27
C LYS A 105 19.57 0.32 2.76
N ASP A 106 20.03 1.53 3.06
CA ASP A 106 20.35 1.95 4.42
C ASP A 106 19.30 2.86 5.06
N GLN A 107 18.44 3.53 4.27
CA GLN A 107 17.37 4.38 4.81
C GLN A 107 16.03 3.63 4.81
N LEU A 108 15.23 3.82 5.87
CA LEU A 108 13.86 3.31 5.93
C LEU A 108 13.04 3.89 4.77
N SER A 109 12.04 3.15 4.30
CA SER A 109 11.02 3.74 3.44
C SER A 109 10.37 4.92 4.19
N ARG A 110 10.05 6.01 3.48
CA ARG A 110 9.38 7.18 4.08
C ARG A 110 8.07 6.77 4.79
N THR A 111 7.34 5.80 4.25
CA THR A 111 6.16 5.21 4.88
C THR A 111 6.53 4.51 6.17
N ALA A 112 7.61 3.72 6.20
CA ALA A 112 8.05 3.06 7.42
C ALA A 112 8.45 4.09 8.50
N GLU A 113 9.17 5.16 8.15
CA GLU A 113 9.50 6.25 9.09
C GLU A 113 8.26 6.96 9.63
N THR A 114 7.29 7.25 8.75
CA THR A 114 6.03 7.91 9.10
C THR A 114 5.22 7.03 10.06
N GLU A 115 5.12 5.74 9.78
CA GLU A 115 4.38 4.79 10.62
C GLU A 115 5.06 4.54 11.96
N VAL A 116 6.40 4.44 12.00
CA VAL A 116 7.15 4.37 13.26
C VAL A 116 6.89 5.63 14.09
N SER A 117 6.97 6.82 13.48
CA SER A 117 6.72 8.09 14.17
C SER A 117 5.30 8.16 14.71
N ARG A 118 4.31 7.69 13.95
CA ARG A 118 2.92 7.60 14.39
C ARG A 118 2.76 6.63 15.56
N ILE A 119 3.32 5.42 15.47
CA ILE A 119 3.25 4.40 16.53
C ILE A 119 3.83 4.93 17.83
N LYS A 120 4.96 5.65 17.79
CA LYS A 120 5.57 6.27 18.98
C LYS A 120 4.66 7.26 19.69
N SER A 121 3.78 7.94 18.96
CA SER A 121 2.84 8.92 19.52
C SER A 121 1.56 8.30 20.08
N LEU A 122 1.37 6.98 19.96
CA LEU A 122 0.17 6.31 20.46
C LEU A 122 0.31 6.03 21.96
N GLU A 123 -0.76 6.34 22.71
CA GLU A 123 -0.89 5.99 24.13
C GLU A 123 -0.69 4.49 24.38
N GLY A 124 -1.26 3.64 23.51
CA GLY A 124 -1.06 2.19 23.61
C GLY A 124 0.40 1.75 23.49
N PHE A 125 1.22 2.45 22.68
CA PHE A 125 2.65 2.12 22.61
C PHE A 125 3.36 2.53 23.90
N GLU A 126 3.03 3.68 24.48
CA GLU A 126 3.57 4.09 25.77
C GLU A 126 3.22 3.09 26.88
N LEU A 127 1.95 2.68 26.97
CA LEU A 127 1.50 1.66 27.92
C LEU A 127 2.25 0.34 27.76
N TYR A 128 2.53 -0.06 26.52
CA TYR A 128 3.29 -1.28 26.22
C TYR A 128 4.72 -1.21 26.75
N ILE A 129 5.42 -0.10 26.49
CA ILE A 129 6.80 0.13 26.94
C ILE A 129 6.89 0.23 28.47
N GLN A 130 5.86 0.79 29.11
CA GLN A 130 5.76 0.85 30.58
C GLN A 130 5.34 -0.49 31.22
N HIS A 131 5.29 -1.58 30.45
CA HIS A 131 4.83 -2.91 30.88
C HIS A 131 3.40 -2.96 31.42
N GLN A 132 2.56 -1.98 31.09
CA GLN A 132 1.15 -1.90 31.50
C GLN A 132 0.22 -2.54 30.47
N LYS A 133 0.60 -3.72 29.97
CA LYS A 133 -0.06 -4.41 28.84
C LYS A 133 -1.53 -4.76 29.11
N ASP A 134 -1.90 -4.88 30.38
CA ASP A 134 -3.27 -5.19 30.82
C ASP A 134 -4.24 -4.02 30.61
N LYS A 135 -3.71 -2.79 30.50
CA LYS A 135 -4.52 -1.59 30.22
C LYS A 135 -4.83 -1.40 28.75
N LEU A 136 -4.16 -2.13 27.85
CA LEU A 136 -4.40 -2.07 26.42
C LEU A 136 -5.77 -2.66 26.08
N SER A 137 -6.57 -1.88 25.37
CA SER A 137 -7.91 -2.20 24.89
C SER A 137 -7.95 -2.44 23.38
N ASP A 138 -9.09 -2.92 22.87
CA ASP A 138 -9.31 -3.06 21.43
C ASP A 138 -9.18 -1.71 20.70
N ASN A 139 -9.51 -0.60 21.36
CA ASN A 139 -9.36 0.74 20.78
C ASN A 139 -7.90 1.10 20.50
N ASP A 140 -6.96 0.59 21.30
CA ASP A 140 -5.53 0.77 21.07
C ASP A 140 -5.09 0.01 19.81
N PHE A 141 -5.67 -1.17 19.56
CA PHE A 141 -5.41 -1.92 18.33
C PHE A 141 -5.97 -1.22 17.08
N TYR A 142 -7.18 -0.68 17.16
CA TYR A 142 -7.74 0.11 16.05
C TYR A 142 -6.92 1.39 15.79
N SER A 143 -6.55 2.10 16.85
CA SER A 143 -5.68 3.28 16.77
C SER A 143 -4.30 2.93 16.20
N TYR A 144 -3.74 1.79 16.60
CA TYR A 144 -2.51 1.24 16.05
C TYR A 144 -2.62 1.00 14.54
N LEU A 145 -3.71 0.45 14.02
CA LEU A 145 -3.88 0.27 12.57
C LEU A 145 -4.26 1.57 11.83
N GLY A 146 -4.63 2.62 12.56
CA GLY A 146 -5.16 3.87 11.99
C GLY A 146 -6.58 3.69 11.43
N VAL A 147 -7.37 2.84 12.08
CA VAL A 147 -8.75 2.50 11.68
C VAL A 147 -9.70 2.68 12.86
N THR A 148 -11.00 2.49 12.62
CA THR A 148 -12.05 2.48 13.65
C THR A 148 -12.89 1.21 13.58
N VAL A 149 -13.71 0.93 14.60
CA VAL A 149 -14.68 -0.18 14.62
C VAL A 149 -15.66 -0.20 13.43
N ARG A 150 -15.88 0.96 12.78
CA ARG A 150 -16.78 1.08 11.62
C ARG A 150 -16.08 0.88 10.28
N THR A 151 -14.77 0.62 10.30
CA THR A 151 -13.96 0.50 9.09
C THR A 151 -14.40 -0.72 8.29
N SER A 152 -14.50 -0.55 6.96
CA SER A 152 -14.87 -1.66 6.09
C SER A 152 -13.85 -2.79 6.18
N LYS A 153 -14.33 -4.04 6.04
CA LYS A 153 -13.49 -5.24 6.04
C LYS A 153 -12.25 -5.11 5.16
N ASN A 154 -12.44 -4.58 3.96
CA ASN A 154 -11.36 -4.42 2.99
C ASN A 154 -10.32 -3.37 3.41
N THR A 155 -10.76 -2.24 3.96
CA THR A 155 -9.86 -1.19 4.44
C THR A 155 -9.06 -1.67 5.64
N PHE A 156 -9.69 -2.44 6.53
CA PHE A 156 -9.01 -3.08 7.66
C PHE A 156 -7.89 -4.00 7.18
N ILE A 157 -8.20 -4.95 6.26
CA ILE A 157 -7.21 -5.87 5.69
C ILE A 157 -6.06 -5.08 5.04
N GLY A 158 -6.36 -4.06 4.23
CA GLY A 158 -5.33 -3.28 3.56
C GLY A 158 -4.39 -2.54 4.52
N ARG A 159 -4.90 -2.05 5.66
CA ARG A 159 -4.08 -1.42 6.71
C ARG A 159 -3.25 -2.45 7.47
N LEU A 160 -3.81 -3.62 7.78
CA LEU A 160 -3.07 -4.71 8.42
C LEU A 160 -1.90 -5.17 7.55
N GLU A 161 -2.14 -5.42 6.26
CA GLU A 161 -1.09 -5.79 5.30
C GLU A 161 -0.01 -4.71 5.14
N SER A 162 -0.43 -3.44 5.14
CA SER A 162 0.52 -2.32 5.11
C SER A 162 1.42 -2.32 6.34
N MET A 163 0.87 -2.61 7.53
CA MET A 163 1.66 -2.68 8.76
C MET A 163 2.58 -3.90 8.79
N ASN A 164 2.10 -5.07 8.36
CA ASN A 164 2.95 -6.27 8.25
C ASN A 164 4.19 -6.01 7.40
N ALA A 165 4.02 -5.31 6.28
CA ALA A 165 5.14 -5.00 5.41
C ALA A 165 6.12 -3.98 6.01
N VAL A 166 5.63 -2.98 6.77
CA VAL A 166 6.50 -2.06 7.52
C VAL A 166 7.29 -2.83 8.58
N MET A 167 6.64 -3.74 9.32
CA MET A 167 7.33 -4.53 10.34
C MET A 167 8.38 -5.46 9.74
N GLU A 168 8.16 -5.98 8.54
CA GLU A 168 9.16 -6.78 7.85
C GLU A 168 10.40 -5.97 7.47
N ASP A 169 10.24 -4.74 6.97
CA ASP A 169 11.38 -3.82 6.75
C ASP A 169 12.12 -3.54 8.07
N LEU A 170 11.37 -3.22 9.14
CA LEU A 170 11.96 -2.96 10.46
C LEU A 170 12.71 -4.16 11.05
N ARG A 171 12.23 -5.40 10.84
CA ARG A 171 12.91 -6.63 11.31
C ARG A 171 14.29 -6.83 10.68
N THR A 172 14.52 -6.30 9.48
CA THR A 172 15.85 -6.36 8.84
C THR A 172 16.87 -5.41 9.49
N ARG A 173 16.41 -4.48 10.34
CA ARG A 173 17.21 -3.40 10.95
C ARG A 173 17.35 -3.62 12.45
N THR A 174 18.26 -4.52 12.81
CA THR A 174 18.48 -4.95 14.21
C THR A 174 19.30 -3.96 15.03
N ASP A 175 19.84 -2.93 14.41
CA ASP A 175 20.73 -1.93 15.00
C ASP A 175 19.99 -0.86 15.83
N ASN A 176 18.67 -0.71 15.65
CA ASN A 176 17.87 0.29 16.35
C ASN A 176 16.93 -0.35 17.41
N PRO A 177 17.18 -0.13 18.72
CA PRO A 177 16.35 -0.66 19.81
C PRO A 177 14.87 -0.21 19.75
N LEU A 178 14.61 0.96 19.16
CA LEU A 178 13.25 1.45 18.96
C LEU A 178 12.49 0.58 17.97
N TYR A 179 13.13 0.15 16.87
CA TYR A 179 12.48 -0.70 15.87
C TYR A 179 12.16 -2.07 16.44
N ALA A 180 13.08 -2.64 17.23
CA ALA A 180 12.82 -3.88 17.98
C ALA A 180 11.60 -3.73 18.92
N SER A 181 11.47 -2.57 19.59
CA SER A 181 10.34 -2.29 20.47
C SER A 181 9.02 -2.15 19.70
N VAL A 182 9.04 -1.49 18.53
CA VAL A 182 7.87 -1.34 17.65
C VAL A 182 7.42 -2.69 17.08
N VAL A 183 8.37 -3.53 16.62
CA VAL A 183 8.08 -4.88 16.14
C VAL A 183 7.50 -5.73 17.28
N SER A 184 8.09 -5.68 18.47
CA SER A 184 7.56 -6.40 19.64
C SER A 184 6.15 -5.96 20.01
N TYR A 185 5.85 -4.66 19.93
CA TYR A 185 4.50 -4.13 20.15
C TYR A 185 3.51 -4.65 19.10
N HIS A 186 3.91 -4.67 17.83
CA HIS A 186 3.10 -5.23 16.75
C HIS A 186 2.78 -6.71 16.99
N ASP A 187 3.79 -7.53 17.27
CA ASP A 187 3.61 -8.97 17.49
C ASP A 187 2.67 -9.24 18.68
N PHE A 188 2.81 -8.45 19.76
CA PHE A 188 1.90 -8.49 20.90
C PHE A 188 0.46 -8.15 20.51
N LEU A 189 0.25 -7.05 19.77
CA LEU A 189 -1.09 -6.63 19.37
C LEU A 189 -1.76 -7.66 18.45
N GLN A 190 -1.01 -8.26 17.52
CA GLN A 190 -1.52 -9.32 16.65
C GLN A 190 -1.95 -10.55 17.46
N SER A 191 -1.09 -10.99 18.39
CA SER A 191 -1.41 -12.15 19.22
C SER A 191 -2.59 -11.89 20.16
N LYS A 192 -2.71 -10.67 20.73
CA LYS A 192 -3.78 -10.32 21.67
C LYS A 192 -5.15 -10.20 20.98
N HIS A 193 -5.20 -9.70 19.75
CA HIS A 193 -6.45 -9.38 19.03
C HIS A 193 -6.69 -10.31 17.84
N GLN A 194 -6.26 -11.57 17.97
CA GLN A 194 -6.37 -12.57 16.90
C GLN A 194 -7.83 -12.83 16.50
N ASP A 195 -8.76 -12.70 17.44
CA ASP A 195 -10.20 -12.77 17.23
C ASP A 195 -10.72 -11.65 16.31
N ILE A 196 -10.31 -10.40 16.55
CA ILE A 196 -10.65 -9.25 15.70
C ILE A 196 -10.07 -9.44 14.30
N ILE A 197 -8.79 -9.84 14.21
CA ILE A 197 -8.13 -10.12 12.93
C ILE A 197 -8.91 -11.21 12.17
N THR A 198 -9.29 -12.29 12.87
CA THR A 198 -10.03 -13.41 12.28
C THR A 198 -11.41 -12.97 11.79
N PHE A 199 -12.12 -12.12 12.54
CA PHE A 199 -13.41 -11.56 12.15
C PHE A 199 -13.32 -10.78 10.83
N PHE A 200 -12.27 -9.98 10.65
CA PHE A 200 -12.07 -9.20 9.43
C PHE A 200 -11.42 -9.98 8.28
N THR A 201 -10.78 -11.12 8.52
CA THR A 201 -10.07 -11.89 7.47
C THR A 201 -10.83 -13.11 6.96
N LYS A 202 -11.80 -13.64 7.72
CA LYS A 202 -12.78 -14.63 7.25
C LYS A 202 -13.77 -13.95 6.31
#